data_AF-E2C2G7-F1
#
_entry.id   AF-E2C2G7-F1
#
_cell.length_a   1.000
_cell.length_b   1.000
_cell.length_c   1.000
_cell.angle_alpha   90.00
_cell.angle_beta   90.00
_cell.angle_gamma   90.00
#
_symmetry.space_group_name_H-M   'P 1'
#
loop_
_entity.id
_entity.type
_entity.pdbx_description
1 polymer ?
#
loop_
_entity_poly.entity_id
_entity_poly.type
_entity_poly.pdbx_seq_one_letter_code
_entity_poly.pdbx_strand_id
1 'polypeptide(L)'
;MNTSVTGIKYNNVYITPGHIEFAEALEGVSYRRCITVKNIGSRSTFIRIRQPNSIAFRVETSRNDTQLSPGLSLTACVTYTFKRPSLSHAIIPIEIDGKFLDYRVVCTLAVEGISIEPKSVDFGIIDVGYKSGLRSITIRNKGGKRTRFSIDLGKNDLDISVKPLRGTVKPSGEVNLRVELVGAQEGVFHSEFWIKSVPNIRVPIKVNVIAPRLVVYHPNTAGCFTLVDFSPTIENTSRYDTFVLRNLSSRAISYVVLGEMDSEVKCIRDIDLEQYPAHSVFKIRPIEGRLDPFQGVIFEIE
;
A
#
# COMPACT_ATOMS: atom_id res chain seq x y z
N MET A 1 3.88 -19.48 -17.38
CA MET A 1 3.78 -18.98 -18.76
C MET A 1 4.57 -19.92 -19.66
N ASN A 2 3.91 -20.59 -20.61
CA ASN A 2 4.56 -21.48 -21.57
C ASN A 2 5.27 -20.62 -22.62
N THR A 3 6.54 -20.32 -22.40
CA THR A 3 7.42 -19.84 -23.47
C THR A 3 7.49 -20.93 -24.53
N SER A 4 6.99 -20.65 -25.74
CA SER A 4 7.17 -21.48 -26.92
C SER A 4 8.67 -21.78 -27.08
N VAL A 5 9.07 -23.01 -26.81
CA VAL A 5 10.48 -23.40 -26.79
C VAL A 5 10.98 -23.52 -28.23
N THR A 6 11.40 -22.39 -28.80
CA THR A 6 12.06 -22.35 -30.11
C THR A 6 13.44 -23.00 -30.00
N GLY A 7 13.73 -23.97 -30.87
CA GLY A 7 15.04 -24.60 -30.98
C GLY A 7 15.93 -23.95 -32.06
N ILE A 8 17.19 -24.35 -32.08
CA ILE A 8 18.17 -23.93 -33.09
C ILE A 8 18.41 -25.08 -34.06
N LYS A 9 18.41 -24.80 -35.36
CA LYS A 9 18.88 -25.74 -36.39
C LYS A 9 20.31 -25.39 -36.77
N TYR A 10 21.23 -26.34 -36.70
CA TYR A 10 22.62 -26.16 -37.10
C TYR A 10 23.19 -27.47 -37.65
N ASN A 11 23.78 -27.44 -38.84
CA ASN A 11 24.43 -28.59 -39.49
C ASN A 11 23.60 -29.90 -39.46
N ASN A 12 22.33 -29.85 -39.89
CA ASN A 12 21.37 -30.98 -39.87
C ASN A 12 21.05 -31.55 -38.47
N VAL A 13 21.28 -30.76 -37.42
CA VAL A 13 20.91 -31.06 -36.04
C VAL A 13 19.94 -30.01 -35.52
N TYR A 14 18.96 -30.42 -34.73
CA TYR A 14 18.02 -29.55 -34.04
C TYR A 14 18.24 -29.61 -32.53
N ILE A 15 18.45 -28.44 -31.92
CA ILE A 15 18.76 -28.31 -30.49
C ILE A 15 17.61 -27.59 -29.80
N THR A 16 17.06 -28.20 -28.75
CA THR A 16 15.95 -27.66 -27.97
C THR A 16 16.23 -27.75 -26.47
N PRO A 17 16.05 -26.67 -25.69
CA PRO A 17 15.71 -25.31 -26.11
C PRO A 17 16.83 -24.64 -26.91
N GLY A 18 16.56 -23.53 -27.60
CA GLY A 18 17.58 -22.77 -28.33
C GLY A 18 18.65 -22.11 -27.44
N HIS A 19 18.32 -21.84 -26.18
CA HIS A 19 19.27 -21.48 -25.13
C HIS A 19 18.72 -21.95 -23.79
N ILE A 20 19.56 -22.06 -22.78
CA ILE A 20 19.10 -22.30 -21.41
C ILE A 20 19.04 -20.97 -20.67
N GLU A 21 17.91 -20.76 -19.99
CA GLU A 21 17.76 -19.68 -19.01
C GLU A 21 17.41 -20.27 -17.64
N PHE A 22 18.18 -19.86 -16.64
CA PHE A 22 17.88 -20.04 -15.22
C PHE A 22 17.39 -18.70 -14.66
N ALA A 23 16.08 -18.51 -14.64
CA ALA A 23 15.46 -17.30 -14.11
C ALA A 23 15.36 -17.34 -12.59
N GLU A 24 15.54 -16.17 -11.94
CA GLU A 24 15.38 -15.96 -10.50
C GLU A 24 16.19 -16.95 -9.64
N ALA A 25 17.42 -17.22 -10.04
CA ALA A 25 18.25 -18.16 -9.31
C ALA A 25 18.66 -17.61 -7.93
N LEU A 26 18.53 -18.47 -6.91
CA LEU A 26 18.92 -18.20 -5.54
C LEU A 26 20.35 -18.68 -5.27
N GLU A 27 21.07 -17.95 -4.42
CA GLU A 27 22.41 -18.31 -4.01
C GLU A 27 22.41 -19.60 -3.18
N GLY A 28 23.38 -20.47 -3.43
CA GLY A 28 23.52 -21.77 -2.76
C GLY A 28 22.58 -22.87 -3.31
N VAL A 29 21.59 -22.52 -4.14
CA VAL A 29 20.64 -23.48 -4.71
C VAL A 29 21.17 -23.99 -6.06
N SER A 30 21.00 -25.29 -6.31
CA SER A 30 21.35 -25.91 -7.60
C SER A 30 20.13 -26.06 -8.48
N TYR A 31 20.27 -25.67 -9.75
CA TYR A 31 19.22 -25.76 -10.75
C TYR A 31 19.67 -26.64 -11.90
N ARG A 32 18.76 -27.41 -12.49
CA ARG A 32 19.06 -28.31 -13.61
C ARG A 32 18.10 -28.06 -14.77
N ARG A 33 18.66 -27.90 -15.96
CA ARG A 33 17.93 -27.83 -17.24
C ARG A 33 18.60 -28.74 -18.24
N CYS A 34 17.86 -29.29 -19.18
CA CYS A 34 18.43 -30.19 -20.17
C CYS A 34 18.22 -29.65 -21.58
N ILE A 35 19.21 -29.92 -22.43
CA ILE A 35 19.17 -29.71 -23.86
C ILE A 35 19.00 -31.05 -24.55
N THR A 36 18.17 -31.09 -25.58
CA THR A 36 18.00 -32.22 -26.47
C THR A 36 18.55 -31.84 -27.83
N VAL A 37 19.46 -32.67 -28.33
CA VAL A 37 20.13 -32.52 -29.60
C VAL A 37 19.67 -33.67 -30.49
N LYS A 38 18.89 -33.37 -31.52
CA LYS A 38 18.28 -34.36 -32.43
C LYS A 38 18.93 -34.29 -33.81
N ASN A 39 19.40 -35.41 -34.33
CA ASN A 39 19.82 -35.49 -35.72
C ASN A 39 18.57 -35.49 -36.63
N ILE A 40 18.44 -34.45 -37.45
CA ILE A 40 17.35 -34.30 -38.43
C ILE A 40 17.82 -34.52 -39.87
N GLY A 41 19.09 -34.86 -40.06
CA GLY A 41 19.68 -35.22 -41.35
C GLY A 41 19.43 -36.67 -41.74
N SER A 42 19.98 -37.06 -42.88
CA SER A 42 19.88 -38.41 -43.46
C SER A 42 21.12 -39.29 -43.19
N ARG A 43 22.15 -38.76 -42.55
CA ARG A 43 23.40 -39.46 -42.21
C ARG A 43 23.71 -39.34 -40.73
N SER A 44 24.47 -40.29 -40.19
CA SER A 44 24.94 -40.21 -38.80
C SER A 44 25.87 -39.02 -38.61
N THR A 45 25.68 -38.27 -37.53
CA THR A 45 26.40 -37.02 -37.24
C THR A 45 27.17 -37.18 -35.93
N PHE A 46 28.43 -36.78 -35.91
CA PHE A 46 29.24 -36.78 -34.69
C PHE A 46 28.90 -35.56 -33.83
N ILE A 47 28.52 -35.77 -32.58
CA ILE A 47 28.18 -34.73 -31.62
C ILE A 47 29.04 -34.88 -30.38
N ARG A 48 29.62 -33.75 -29.95
CA ARG A 48 30.37 -33.64 -28.69
C ARG A 48 30.00 -32.36 -27.96
N ILE A 49 29.50 -32.49 -26.74
CA ILE A 49 29.09 -31.36 -25.90
C ILE A 49 30.17 -31.14 -24.85
N ARG A 50 30.85 -30.00 -24.89
CA ARG A 50 31.98 -29.69 -24.00
C ARG A 50 31.51 -29.01 -22.71
N GLN A 51 32.39 -28.97 -21.71
CA GLN A 51 32.14 -28.16 -20.52
C GLN A 51 32.21 -26.66 -20.88
N PRO A 52 31.39 -25.81 -20.23
CA PRO A 52 31.46 -24.37 -20.41
C PRO A 52 32.72 -23.80 -19.76
N ASN A 53 33.16 -22.63 -20.22
CA ASN A 53 34.22 -21.85 -19.55
C ASN A 53 33.66 -21.10 -18.33
N SER A 54 33.12 -21.84 -17.37
CA SER A 54 32.57 -21.29 -16.12
C SER A 54 32.58 -22.34 -15.02
N ILE A 55 32.94 -21.92 -13.82
CA ILE A 55 32.86 -22.77 -12.61
C ILE A 55 31.44 -22.93 -12.08
N ALA A 56 30.50 -22.09 -12.53
CA ALA A 56 29.12 -22.07 -12.04
C ALA A 56 28.20 -23.04 -12.79
N PHE A 57 28.59 -23.47 -13.99
CA PHE A 57 27.81 -24.35 -14.84
C PHE A 57 28.58 -25.65 -15.08
N ARG A 58 27.88 -26.78 -14.99
CA ARG A 58 28.43 -28.10 -15.30
C ARG A 58 27.50 -28.82 -16.26
N VAL A 59 28.07 -29.38 -17.31
CA VAL A 59 27.33 -30.22 -18.27
C VAL A 59 27.49 -31.68 -17.85
N GLU A 60 26.37 -32.38 -17.76
CA GLU A 60 26.29 -33.81 -17.51
C GLU A 60 25.60 -34.46 -18.72
N THR A 61 26.34 -35.30 -19.45
CA THR A 61 25.84 -36.06 -20.60
C THR A 61 26.04 -37.55 -20.34
N SER A 62 25.11 -38.38 -20.83
CA SER A 62 25.24 -39.84 -20.72
C SER A 62 26.41 -40.39 -21.55
N ARG A 63 26.81 -39.66 -22.59
CA ARG A 63 27.94 -39.96 -23.47
C ARG A 63 28.59 -38.65 -23.92
N ASN A 64 29.90 -38.51 -23.70
CA ASN A 64 30.63 -37.27 -24.03
C ASN A 64 30.78 -37.08 -25.55
N ASP A 65 31.07 -38.17 -26.25
CA ASP A 65 31.31 -38.20 -27.68
C ASP A 65 30.38 -39.27 -28.28
N THR A 66 29.52 -38.92 -29.22
CA THR A 66 28.55 -39.88 -29.78
C THR A 66 28.27 -39.62 -31.24
N GLN A 67 28.32 -40.69 -32.02
CA GLN A 67 27.79 -40.71 -33.37
C GLN A 67 26.28 -40.93 -33.29
N LEU A 68 25.51 -39.90 -33.65
CA LEU A 68 24.07 -39.89 -33.52
C LEU A 68 23.43 -40.24 -34.88
N SER A 69 22.79 -41.40 -34.97
CA SER A 69 22.09 -41.82 -36.19
C SER A 69 20.91 -40.89 -36.53
N PRO A 70 20.51 -40.83 -37.82
CA PRO A 70 19.32 -40.08 -38.26
C PRO A 70 18.10 -40.35 -37.39
N GLY A 71 17.40 -39.29 -36.97
CA GLY A 71 16.20 -39.37 -36.15
C GLY A 71 16.43 -39.58 -34.65
N LEU A 72 17.63 -40.00 -34.22
CA LEU A 72 17.95 -40.17 -32.79
C LEU A 72 18.24 -38.84 -32.10
N SER A 73 18.14 -38.85 -30.78
CA SER A 73 18.37 -37.67 -29.92
C SER A 73 19.33 -38.00 -28.78
N LEU A 74 20.18 -37.02 -28.45
CA LEU A 74 21.05 -37.00 -27.28
C LEU A 74 20.51 -35.95 -26.31
N THR A 75 20.47 -36.27 -25.02
CA THR A 75 20.11 -35.32 -23.96
C THR A 75 21.30 -35.07 -23.06
N ALA A 76 21.65 -33.79 -22.88
CA ALA A 76 22.63 -33.34 -21.90
C ALA A 76 21.95 -32.40 -20.91
N CYS A 77 22.31 -32.49 -19.64
CA CYS A 77 21.77 -31.62 -18.62
C CYS A 77 22.83 -30.65 -18.12
N VAL A 78 22.49 -29.37 -18.09
CA VAL A 78 23.28 -28.31 -17.51
C VAL A 78 22.80 -28.11 -16.08
N THR A 79 23.71 -28.29 -15.14
CA THR A 79 23.51 -27.96 -13.73
C THR A 79 24.18 -26.64 -13.44
N TYR A 80 23.41 -25.68 -12.93
CA TYR A 80 23.92 -24.44 -12.39
C TYR A 80 23.99 -24.55 -10.87
N THR A 81 25.17 -24.32 -10.30
CA THR A 81 25.41 -24.28 -8.85
C THR A 81 26.21 -23.04 -8.53
N PHE A 82 25.65 -22.16 -7.70
CA PHE A 82 26.24 -20.85 -7.47
C PHE A 82 26.43 -20.56 -6.00
N LYS A 83 27.66 -20.18 -5.63
CA LYS A 83 28.04 -19.84 -4.26
C LYS A 83 28.51 -18.39 -4.10
N ARG A 84 28.63 -17.62 -5.18
CA ARG A 84 29.12 -16.22 -5.16
C ARG A 84 28.64 -15.46 -6.38
N PRO A 85 28.30 -14.16 -6.27
CA PRO A 85 27.86 -13.32 -7.39
C PRO A 85 28.97 -13.12 -8.44
N SER A 86 29.06 -14.00 -9.43
CA SER A 86 29.86 -13.82 -10.65
C SER A 86 29.08 -14.20 -11.92
N LEU A 87 29.64 -13.82 -13.08
CA LEU A 87 29.04 -13.76 -14.43
C LEU A 87 27.78 -14.61 -14.68
N SER A 88 26.72 -13.90 -15.07
CA SER A 88 25.35 -14.33 -15.37
C SER A 88 25.17 -15.05 -16.72
N HIS A 89 26.25 -15.37 -17.42
CA HIS A 89 26.20 -16.06 -18.71
C HIS A 89 27.41 -16.97 -18.92
N ALA A 90 27.20 -18.06 -19.64
CA ALA A 90 28.23 -18.98 -20.08
C ALA A 90 27.94 -19.47 -21.50
N ILE A 91 29.00 -19.94 -22.17
CA ILE A 91 28.92 -20.57 -23.49
C ILE A 91 29.31 -22.03 -23.32
N ILE A 92 28.48 -22.93 -23.85
CA ILE A 92 28.75 -24.36 -23.97
C ILE A 92 29.14 -24.62 -25.43
N PRO A 93 30.39 -24.96 -25.73
CA PRO A 93 30.77 -25.34 -27.09
C PRO A 93 30.16 -26.70 -27.45
N ILE A 94 29.36 -26.74 -28.51
CA ILE A 94 28.81 -27.97 -29.09
C ILE A 94 29.50 -28.20 -30.43
N GLU A 95 30.24 -29.29 -30.53
CA GLU A 95 30.92 -29.69 -31.76
C GLU A 95 30.02 -30.65 -32.55
N ILE A 96 29.81 -30.35 -33.84
CA ILE A 96 28.97 -31.10 -34.78
C ILE A 96 29.76 -31.30 -36.08
N ASP A 97 30.18 -32.53 -36.35
CA ASP A 97 31.05 -32.90 -37.49
C ASP A 97 32.26 -31.95 -37.64
N GLY A 98 32.95 -31.67 -36.54
CA GLY A 98 34.14 -30.81 -36.49
C GLY A 98 33.88 -29.29 -36.51
N LYS A 99 32.62 -28.85 -36.62
CA LYS A 99 32.23 -27.43 -36.52
C LYS A 99 31.68 -27.11 -35.14
N PHE A 100 32.05 -25.96 -34.59
CA PHE A 100 31.57 -25.51 -33.29
C PHE A 100 30.30 -24.67 -33.42
N LEU A 101 29.40 -24.84 -32.45
CA LEU A 101 28.27 -23.99 -32.16
C LEU A 101 28.37 -23.53 -30.70
N ASP A 102 28.37 -22.22 -30.50
CA ASP A 102 28.38 -21.62 -29.17
C ASP A 102 26.97 -21.58 -28.59
N TYR A 103 26.65 -22.57 -27.74
CA TYR A 103 25.34 -22.67 -27.11
C TYR A 103 25.27 -21.80 -25.86
N ARG A 104 24.34 -20.85 -25.84
CA ARG A 104 24.24 -19.85 -24.77
C ARG A 104 23.49 -20.39 -23.55
N VAL A 105 24.04 -20.12 -22.37
CA VAL A 105 23.38 -20.32 -21.07
C VAL A 105 23.37 -19.00 -20.33
N VAL A 106 22.19 -18.59 -19.86
CA VAL A 106 21.98 -17.35 -19.11
C VAL A 106 21.39 -17.69 -17.75
N CYS A 107 21.83 -16.97 -16.72
CA CYS A 107 21.30 -17.05 -15.38
C CYS A 107 21.03 -15.63 -14.87
N THR A 108 19.79 -15.37 -14.47
CA THR A 108 19.43 -14.12 -13.78
C THR A 108 19.28 -14.41 -12.30
N LEU A 109 19.97 -13.63 -11.47
CA LEU A 109 19.88 -13.78 -10.02
C LEU A 109 18.58 -13.15 -9.52
N ALA A 110 17.94 -13.83 -8.58
CA ALA A 110 16.83 -13.24 -7.86
C ALA A 110 17.32 -12.00 -7.08
N VAL A 111 16.58 -10.90 -7.20
CA VAL A 111 16.85 -9.65 -6.49
C VAL A 111 15.84 -9.43 -5.37
N GLU A 112 16.25 -8.70 -4.35
CA GLU A 112 15.30 -8.11 -3.40
C GLU A 112 14.63 -6.90 -4.06
N GLY A 113 13.38 -6.63 -3.70
CA GLY A 113 12.65 -5.53 -4.29
C GLY A 113 11.24 -5.44 -3.76
N ILE A 114 10.96 -4.45 -2.91
CA ILE A 114 9.61 -4.15 -2.48
C ILE A 114 9.09 -2.85 -3.10
N SER A 115 7.76 -2.75 -3.16
CA SER A 115 7.01 -1.58 -3.59
C SER A 115 5.83 -1.39 -2.64
N ILE A 116 5.28 -0.18 -2.57
CA ILE A 116 4.12 0.11 -1.73
C ILE A 116 2.97 0.74 -2.51
N GLU A 117 1.77 0.52 -2.03
CA GLU A 117 0.52 1.14 -2.50
C GLU A 117 -0.38 1.43 -1.29
N PRO A 118 -0.87 2.68 -1.09
CA PRO A 118 -0.54 3.88 -1.83
C PRO A 118 0.87 4.42 -1.50
N LYS A 119 1.40 5.31 -2.36
CA LYS A 119 2.72 5.95 -2.17
C LYS A 119 2.74 7.05 -1.10
N SER A 120 1.58 7.55 -0.70
CA SER A 120 1.40 8.58 0.33
C SER A 120 0.07 8.36 1.04
N VAL A 121 -0.04 8.87 2.27
CA VAL A 121 -1.27 8.74 3.07
C VAL A 121 -1.78 10.12 3.47
N ASP A 122 -3.05 10.40 3.15
CA ASP A 122 -3.77 11.57 3.64
C ASP A 122 -4.81 11.13 4.68
N PHE A 123 -4.71 11.68 5.89
CA PHE A 123 -5.65 11.43 6.97
C PHE A 123 -6.84 12.39 6.96
N GLY A 124 -6.82 13.42 6.12
CA GLY A 124 -7.86 14.43 6.04
C GLY A 124 -7.86 15.34 7.25
N ILE A 125 -9.05 15.71 7.72
CA ILE A 125 -9.24 16.56 8.88
C ILE A 125 -9.48 15.69 10.11
N ILE A 126 -8.76 15.96 11.20
CA ILE A 126 -8.96 15.32 12.50
C ILE A 126 -9.05 16.35 13.62
N ASP A 127 -9.75 16.00 14.69
CA ASP A 127 -9.79 16.82 15.90
C ASP A 127 -8.52 16.60 16.75
N VAL A 128 -8.02 17.68 17.36
CA VAL A 128 -6.88 17.64 18.29
C VAL A 128 -7.15 16.66 19.45
N GLY A 129 -6.14 15.87 19.81
CA GLY A 129 -6.22 14.88 20.88
C GLY A 129 -6.95 13.58 20.52
N TYR A 130 -7.53 13.47 19.32
CA TYR A 130 -8.21 12.27 18.87
C TYR A 130 -7.37 11.44 17.89
N LYS A 131 -7.58 10.12 17.95
CA LYS A 131 -6.99 9.19 16.98
C LYS A 131 -7.61 9.40 15.61
N SER A 132 -6.76 9.43 14.60
CA SER A 132 -7.17 9.39 13.22
C SER A 132 -7.92 8.09 12.90
N GLY A 133 -8.65 8.08 11.78
CA GLY A 133 -9.09 6.83 11.17
C GLY A 133 -7.89 5.96 10.77
N LEU A 134 -8.08 4.63 10.78
CA LEU A 134 -7.07 3.68 10.34
C LEU A 134 -6.85 3.79 8.83
N ARG A 135 -5.58 3.90 8.41
CA ARG A 135 -5.17 3.85 7.00
C ARG A 135 -4.31 2.61 6.76
N SER A 136 -4.36 2.07 5.55
CA SER A 136 -3.62 0.87 5.16
C SER A 136 -2.66 1.16 4.02
N ILE A 137 -1.44 0.63 4.13
CA ILE A 137 -0.45 0.61 3.04
C ILE A 137 -0.06 -0.83 2.77
N THR A 138 -0.20 -1.27 1.54
CA THR A 138 0.20 -2.60 1.10
C THR A 138 1.65 -2.57 0.62
N ILE A 139 2.50 -3.36 1.26
CA ILE A 139 3.84 -3.69 0.76
C ILE A 139 3.73 -4.92 -0.13
N ARG A 140 4.24 -4.84 -1.35
CA ARG A 140 4.33 -5.98 -2.29
C ARG A 140 5.77 -6.25 -2.68
N ASN A 141 6.18 -7.51 -2.57
CA ASN A 141 7.49 -7.95 -3.05
C ASN A 141 7.43 -8.24 -4.55
N LYS A 142 8.18 -7.45 -5.32
CA LYS A 142 8.35 -7.59 -6.77
C LYS A 142 9.65 -8.31 -7.13
N GLY A 143 10.52 -8.55 -6.15
CA GLY A 143 11.74 -9.31 -6.32
C GLY A 143 11.54 -10.81 -6.16
N GLY A 144 12.46 -11.57 -6.75
CA GLY A 144 12.53 -13.03 -6.60
C GLY A 144 13.09 -13.50 -5.25
N LYS A 145 13.63 -12.59 -4.42
CA LYS A 145 14.12 -12.89 -3.06
C LYS A 145 13.15 -12.45 -1.99
N ARG A 146 13.12 -13.19 -0.89
CA ARG A 146 12.43 -12.80 0.34
C ARG A 146 13.06 -11.51 0.87
N THR A 147 12.29 -10.44 0.97
CA THR A 147 12.80 -9.11 1.38
C THR A 147 12.33 -8.77 2.79
N ARG A 148 13.26 -8.39 3.67
CA ARG A 148 12.96 -7.90 5.03
C ARG A 148 12.66 -6.41 4.99
N PHE A 149 11.79 -5.96 5.89
CA PHE A 149 11.54 -4.53 6.07
C PHE A 149 11.44 -4.18 7.55
N SER A 150 11.75 -2.92 7.87
CA SER A 150 11.47 -2.31 9.17
C SER A 150 11.01 -0.87 9.00
N ILE A 151 10.15 -0.40 9.88
CA ILE A 151 9.60 0.94 9.88
C ILE A 151 10.45 1.83 10.77
N ASP A 152 10.87 2.96 10.24
CA ASP A 152 11.59 4.02 10.92
C ASP A 152 10.72 5.28 10.90
N LEU A 153 10.19 5.63 12.08
CA LEU A 153 9.29 6.76 12.26
C LEU A 153 10.02 8.10 12.40
N GLY A 154 11.35 8.11 12.53
CA GLY A 154 12.11 9.35 12.72
C GLY A 154 11.61 10.20 13.90
N LYS A 155 11.43 11.50 13.68
CA LYS A 155 10.78 12.40 14.66
C LYS A 155 9.27 12.20 14.60
N ASN A 156 8.67 11.80 15.71
CA ASN A 156 7.28 11.38 15.77
C ASN A 156 6.34 12.43 16.40
N ASP A 157 6.34 13.65 15.87
CA ASP A 157 5.59 14.77 16.45
C ASP A 157 4.06 14.63 16.34
N LEU A 158 3.58 13.72 15.48
CA LEU A 158 2.16 13.39 15.26
C LEU A 158 1.73 12.07 15.93
N ASP A 159 2.54 11.52 16.83
CA ASP A 159 2.33 10.21 17.48
C ASP A 159 1.86 9.13 16.48
N ILE A 160 2.56 9.03 15.36
CA ILE A 160 2.31 8.08 14.28
C ILE A 160 2.59 6.67 14.81
N SER A 161 1.63 5.77 14.62
CA SER A 161 1.72 4.36 14.97
C SER A 161 1.56 3.52 13.70
N VAL A 162 2.54 2.66 13.43
CA VAL A 162 2.55 1.75 12.28
C VAL A 162 2.65 0.30 12.75
N LYS A 163 1.76 -0.57 12.25
CA LYS A 163 1.78 -2.01 12.57
C LYS A 163 1.64 -2.87 11.30
N PRO A 164 2.52 -3.86 11.07
CA PRO A 164 3.70 -4.21 11.87
C PRO A 164 4.89 -3.25 11.66
N LEU A 165 5.74 -3.09 12.68
CA LEU A 165 6.99 -2.28 12.60
C LEU A 165 8.15 -3.00 11.90
N ARG A 166 8.09 -4.33 11.79
CA ARG A 166 9.09 -5.12 11.09
C ARG A 166 8.47 -6.38 10.54
N GLY A 167 9.03 -6.90 9.48
CA GLY A 167 8.51 -8.10 8.86
C GLY A 167 9.33 -8.58 7.69
N THR A 168 8.78 -9.54 6.98
CA THR A 168 9.43 -10.13 5.83
C THR A 168 8.38 -10.52 4.80
N VAL A 169 8.61 -10.13 3.55
CA VAL A 169 7.70 -10.38 2.45
C VAL A 169 8.30 -11.44 1.54
N LYS A 170 7.60 -12.56 1.37
CA LYS A 170 8.02 -13.63 0.44
C LYS A 170 7.97 -13.12 -1.00
N PRO A 171 8.71 -13.73 -1.95
CA PRO A 171 8.57 -13.41 -3.38
C PRO A 171 7.10 -13.48 -3.81
N SER A 172 6.65 -12.49 -4.59
CA SER A 172 5.25 -12.31 -5.01
C SER A 172 4.22 -12.21 -3.86
N GLY A 173 4.70 -12.05 -2.62
CA GLY A 173 3.86 -11.91 -1.44
C GLY A 173 3.54 -10.46 -1.10
N GLU A 174 2.59 -10.28 -0.19
CA GLU A 174 2.10 -8.98 0.25
C GLU A 174 1.97 -8.92 1.77
N VAL A 175 2.15 -7.72 2.34
CA VAL A 175 1.94 -7.42 3.76
C VAL A 175 1.24 -6.07 3.87
N ASN A 176 0.18 -5.99 4.68
CA ASN A 176 -0.52 -4.73 4.95
C ASN A 176 0.02 -4.08 6.23
N LEU A 177 0.47 -2.84 6.10
CA LEU A 177 0.74 -1.93 7.20
C LEU A 177 -0.55 -1.19 7.56
N ARG A 178 -0.81 -1.08 8.87
CA ARG A 178 -1.83 -0.21 9.45
C ARG A 178 -1.16 1.02 10.01
N VAL A 179 -1.65 2.20 9.64
CA VAL A 179 -1.12 3.50 10.05
C VAL A 179 -2.24 4.30 10.72
N GLU A 180 -1.95 4.84 11.89
CA GLU A 180 -2.79 5.74 12.68
C GLU A 180 -1.92 6.86 13.25
N LEU A 181 -2.52 7.99 13.62
CA LEU A 181 -1.81 9.11 14.26
C LEU A 181 -2.74 9.88 15.22
N VAL A 182 -2.15 10.74 16.05
CA VAL A 182 -2.87 11.66 16.94
C VAL A 182 -2.27 13.06 16.82
N GLY A 183 -3.10 14.03 16.44
CA GLY A 183 -2.68 15.43 16.37
C GLY A 183 -2.66 16.09 17.75
N ALA A 184 -1.51 16.61 18.19
CA ALA A 184 -1.39 17.30 19.48
C ALA A 184 -1.62 18.82 19.39
N GLN A 185 -1.46 19.40 18.21
CA GLN A 185 -1.59 20.84 17.95
C GLN A 185 -2.41 21.08 16.68
N GLU A 186 -3.13 22.21 16.63
CA GLU A 186 -3.85 22.62 15.43
C GLU A 186 -2.90 23.01 14.29
N GLY A 187 -3.29 22.69 13.06
CA GLY A 187 -2.55 23.06 11.86
C GLY A 187 -2.53 21.98 10.78
N VAL A 188 -1.99 22.33 9.62
CA VAL A 188 -1.76 21.40 8.52
C VAL A 188 -0.34 20.87 8.61
N PHE A 189 -0.19 19.57 8.82
CA PHE A 189 1.09 18.91 8.99
C PHE A 189 1.43 18.05 7.78
N HIS A 190 2.71 18.10 7.41
CA HIS A 190 3.32 17.19 6.44
C HIS A 190 4.46 16.47 7.15
N SER A 191 4.34 15.15 7.25
CA SER A 191 5.32 14.30 7.90
C SER A 191 5.68 13.12 7.01
N GLU A 192 6.58 12.27 7.46
CA GLU A 192 6.98 11.06 6.75
C GLU A 192 7.50 9.99 7.70
N PHE A 193 7.43 8.75 7.26
CA PHE A 193 8.25 7.68 7.83
C PHE A 193 8.93 6.91 6.71
N TRP A 194 9.93 6.13 7.07
CA TRP A 194 10.71 5.33 6.15
C TRP A 194 10.47 3.85 6.36
N ILE A 195 10.24 3.13 5.27
CA ILE A 195 10.32 1.68 5.22
C ILE A 195 11.76 1.35 4.82
N LYS A 196 12.55 0.88 5.78
CA LYS A 196 13.93 0.43 5.55
C LYS A 196 13.90 -0.95 4.92
N SER A 197 14.40 -1.05 3.70
CA SER A 197 14.37 -2.25 2.86
C SER A 197 15.26 -2.04 1.64
N VAL A 198 15.18 -2.96 0.67
CA VAL A 198 15.82 -2.79 -0.65
C VAL A 198 14.72 -2.62 -1.71
N PRO A 199 14.51 -1.41 -2.25
CA PRO A 199 15.10 -0.13 -1.84
C PRO A 199 14.48 0.40 -0.53
N ASN A 200 15.08 1.44 0.06
CA ASN A 200 14.43 2.22 1.13
C ASN A 200 13.30 3.05 0.52
N ILE A 201 12.14 3.08 1.18
CA ILE A 201 10.95 3.77 0.68
C ILE A 201 10.52 4.83 1.68
N ARG A 202 10.39 6.07 1.22
CA ARG A 202 9.80 7.18 1.98
C ARG A 202 8.28 7.15 1.81
N VAL A 203 7.54 7.31 2.90
CA VAL A 203 6.08 7.39 2.91
C VAL A 203 5.66 8.76 3.44
N PRO A 204 5.25 9.69 2.56
CA PRO A 204 4.71 10.98 2.98
C PRO A 204 3.32 10.84 3.63
N ILE A 205 3.10 11.62 4.67
CA ILE A 205 1.84 11.73 5.40
C ILE A 205 1.37 13.19 5.39
N LYS A 206 0.07 13.40 5.17
CA LYS A 206 -0.60 14.69 5.32
C LYS A 206 -1.78 14.57 6.28
N VAL A 207 -1.96 15.57 7.14
CA VAL A 207 -3.13 15.70 8.02
C VAL A 207 -3.43 17.17 8.33
N ASN A 208 -4.70 17.52 8.48
CA ASN A 208 -5.15 18.80 9.01
C ASN A 208 -5.78 18.60 10.39
N VAL A 209 -5.16 19.14 11.43
CA VAL A 209 -5.64 19.03 12.82
C VAL A 209 -6.38 20.31 13.19
N ILE A 210 -7.61 20.19 13.69
CA ILE A 210 -8.45 21.32 14.10
C ILE A 210 -8.84 21.21 15.58
N ALA A 211 -9.12 22.33 16.25
CA ALA A 211 -9.83 22.28 17.52
C ALA A 211 -11.33 22.09 17.27
N PRO A 212 -11.93 21.03 17.85
CA PRO A 212 -13.36 20.82 17.75
C PRO A 212 -14.09 21.94 18.51
N ARG A 213 -15.07 22.56 17.86
CA ARG A 213 -15.93 23.56 18.49
C ARG A 213 -17.32 23.57 17.91
N LEU A 214 -18.27 24.00 18.72
CA LEU A 214 -19.64 24.30 18.31
C LEU A 214 -19.78 25.82 18.24
N VAL A 215 -20.26 26.34 17.10
CA VAL A 215 -20.33 27.78 16.85
C VAL A 215 -21.75 28.16 16.45
N VAL A 216 -22.24 29.27 17.01
CA VAL A 216 -23.51 29.86 16.62
C VAL A 216 -23.25 31.05 15.70
N TYR A 217 -23.96 31.08 14.57
CA TYR A 217 -23.98 32.20 13.64
C TYR A 217 -25.37 32.82 13.62
N HIS A 218 -25.45 34.13 13.84
CA HIS A 218 -26.69 34.88 13.72
C HIS A 218 -26.61 35.84 12.54
N PRO A 219 -27.67 36.02 11.73
CA PRO A 219 -27.63 36.88 10.54
C PRO A 219 -27.20 38.32 10.85
N ASN A 220 -27.48 38.80 12.06
CA ASN A 220 -27.18 40.17 12.48
C ASN A 220 -25.85 40.31 13.27
N THR A 221 -25.02 39.26 13.37
CA THR A 221 -23.73 39.34 14.07
C THR A 221 -22.54 39.02 13.16
N ALA A 222 -21.48 39.84 13.26
CA ALA A 222 -20.19 39.58 12.60
C ALA A 222 -19.23 38.74 13.47
N GLY A 223 -19.67 38.28 14.65
CA GLY A 223 -18.83 37.62 15.64
C GLY A 223 -19.64 36.81 16.66
N CYS A 224 -19.11 36.68 17.89
CA CYS A 224 -19.75 35.94 18.98
C CYS A 224 -21.18 36.44 19.21
N PHE A 225 -22.12 35.51 19.14
CA PHE A 225 -23.53 35.76 19.38
C PHE A 225 -23.89 35.24 20.77
N THR A 226 -24.38 36.14 21.62
CA THR A 226 -24.72 35.84 23.01
C THR A 226 -26.15 36.22 23.37
N LEU A 227 -26.85 36.99 22.54
CA LEU A 227 -28.17 37.53 22.84
C LEU A 227 -29.02 37.62 21.56
N VAL A 228 -30.26 37.14 21.67
CA VAL A 228 -31.37 37.51 20.78
C VAL A 228 -32.25 38.46 21.55
N ASP A 229 -32.49 39.65 21.01
CA ASP A 229 -33.38 40.62 21.61
C ASP A 229 -34.66 40.74 20.78
N PHE A 230 -35.79 40.39 21.40
CA PHE A 230 -37.10 40.51 20.78
C PHE A 230 -37.71 41.87 21.13
N SER A 231 -37.86 42.72 20.12
CA SER A 231 -38.58 43.99 20.27
C SER A 231 -40.05 43.75 20.68
N PRO A 232 -40.72 44.72 21.32
CA PRO A 232 -42.12 44.60 21.73
C PRO A 232 -43.03 44.07 20.62
N THR A 233 -43.87 43.09 20.99
CA THR A 233 -44.78 42.38 20.10
C THR A 233 -46.22 42.84 20.35
N ILE A 234 -47.00 42.97 19.28
CA ILE A 234 -48.41 43.38 19.36
C ILE A 234 -49.22 42.20 19.93
N GLU A 235 -50.24 42.49 20.73
CA GLU A 235 -51.14 41.48 21.29
C GLU A 235 -51.68 40.54 20.20
N ASN A 236 -51.69 39.23 20.48
CA ASN A 236 -52.09 38.17 19.54
C ASN A 236 -51.22 38.02 18.27
N THR A 237 -50.00 38.54 18.28
CA THR A 237 -49.00 38.26 17.23
C THR A 237 -47.79 37.55 17.83
N SER A 238 -47.08 36.77 17.02
CA SER A 238 -45.78 36.20 17.36
C SER A 238 -44.67 36.82 16.52
N ARG A 239 -43.47 36.85 17.05
CA ARG A 239 -42.24 37.21 16.33
C ARG A 239 -41.31 36.02 16.44
N TYR A 240 -40.53 35.78 15.39
CA TYR A 240 -39.49 34.77 15.44
C TYR A 240 -38.16 35.36 15.01
N ASP A 241 -37.08 34.75 15.50
CA ASP A 241 -35.72 34.98 15.03
C ASP A 241 -35.02 33.64 14.80
N THR A 242 -33.94 33.64 14.03
CA THR A 242 -33.23 32.41 13.64
C THR A 242 -31.73 32.55 13.78
N PHE A 243 -31.09 31.45 14.15
CA PHE A 243 -29.63 31.33 14.12
C PHE A 243 -29.20 29.96 13.62
N VAL A 244 -27.95 29.84 13.19
CA VAL A 244 -27.36 28.57 12.74
C VAL A 244 -26.40 28.06 13.79
N LEU A 245 -26.68 26.90 14.36
CA LEU A 245 -25.72 26.14 15.15
C LEU A 245 -24.89 25.26 14.22
N ARG A 246 -23.56 25.39 14.27
CA ARG A 246 -22.65 24.65 13.39
C ARG A 246 -21.63 23.86 14.19
N ASN A 247 -21.47 22.60 13.81
CA ASN A 247 -20.38 21.74 14.26
C ASN A 247 -19.13 22.03 13.44
N LEU A 248 -18.05 22.51 14.06
CA LEU A 248 -16.73 22.66 13.44
C LEU A 248 -15.76 21.62 14.02
N SER A 249 -16.15 20.35 13.96
CA SER A 249 -15.29 19.22 14.29
C SER A 249 -15.30 18.19 13.17
N SER A 250 -14.29 17.33 13.15
CA SER A 250 -14.20 16.18 12.24
C SER A 250 -15.14 15.02 12.62
N ARG A 251 -15.88 15.16 13.73
CA ARG A 251 -16.71 14.12 14.33
C ARG A 251 -18.15 14.58 14.46
N ALA A 252 -19.06 13.62 14.60
CA ALA A 252 -20.43 13.97 14.95
C ALA A 252 -20.50 14.41 16.42
N ILE A 253 -21.29 15.44 16.70
CA ILE A 253 -21.55 15.96 18.04
C ILE A 253 -23.06 15.92 18.31
N SER A 254 -23.43 15.66 19.56
CA SER A 254 -24.82 15.83 20.02
C SER A 254 -24.94 17.14 20.78
N TYR A 255 -26.08 17.80 20.63
CA TYR A 255 -26.41 19.02 21.37
C TYR A 255 -27.77 18.89 22.05
N VAL A 256 -27.95 19.65 23.12
CA VAL A 256 -29.20 19.80 23.86
C VAL A 256 -29.35 21.27 24.25
N VAL A 257 -30.58 21.76 24.23
CA VAL A 257 -30.93 23.11 24.69
C VAL A 257 -31.27 23.06 26.17
N LEU A 258 -30.58 23.90 26.93
CA LEU A 258 -30.76 24.05 28.37
C LEU A 258 -31.34 25.43 28.67
N GLY A 259 -32.19 25.51 29.68
CA GLY A 259 -32.65 26.76 30.28
C GLY A 259 -32.05 26.94 31.68
N GLU A 260 -31.74 28.17 32.04
CA GLU A 260 -31.25 28.55 33.37
C GLU A 260 -32.39 29.20 34.17
N MET A 261 -32.59 28.75 35.41
CA MET A 261 -33.66 29.21 36.31
C MET A 261 -33.16 29.14 37.74
N ASP A 262 -33.30 30.19 38.53
CA ASP A 262 -32.87 30.21 39.94
C ASP A 262 -31.42 29.70 40.16
N SER A 263 -30.51 29.98 39.20
CA SER A 263 -29.12 29.50 39.15
C SER A 263 -28.95 27.98 38.90
N GLU A 264 -30.02 27.26 38.59
CA GLU A 264 -30.00 25.87 38.11
C GLU A 264 -30.14 25.80 36.59
N VAL A 265 -29.43 24.87 35.96
CA VAL A 265 -29.55 24.60 34.52
C VAL A 265 -30.31 23.29 34.31
N LYS A 266 -31.41 23.34 33.55
CA LYS A 266 -32.26 22.19 33.23
C LYS A 266 -32.46 22.06 31.73
N CYS A 267 -32.69 20.85 31.23
CA CYS A 267 -33.14 20.68 29.85
C CYS A 267 -34.48 21.39 29.65
N ILE A 268 -34.64 22.09 28.54
CA ILE A 268 -35.86 22.90 28.31
C ILE A 268 -37.17 22.08 28.32
N ARG A 269 -37.07 20.77 28.07
CA ARG A 269 -38.19 19.82 28.14
C ARG A 269 -38.64 19.48 29.56
N ASP A 270 -37.76 19.66 30.54
CA ASP A 270 -37.99 19.30 31.94
C ASP A 270 -38.36 20.53 32.80
N ILE A 271 -38.54 21.70 32.16
CA ILE A 271 -38.94 22.94 32.83
C ILE A 271 -40.43 22.88 33.15
N ASP A 272 -40.75 23.08 34.43
CA ASP A 272 -42.12 23.26 34.90
C ASP A 272 -42.62 24.67 34.52
N LEU A 273 -43.47 24.73 33.50
CA LEU A 273 -44.02 25.99 33.00
C LEU A 273 -45.06 26.60 33.95
N GLU A 274 -45.64 25.84 34.88
CA GLU A 274 -46.53 26.38 35.91
C GLU A 274 -45.73 27.15 36.96
N GLN A 275 -44.57 26.63 37.35
CA GLN A 275 -43.67 27.29 38.28
C GLN A 275 -42.97 28.50 37.65
N TYR A 276 -42.70 28.46 36.34
CA TYR A 276 -41.93 29.50 35.64
C TYR A 276 -42.62 29.99 34.36
N PRO A 277 -43.70 30.78 34.48
CA PRO A 277 -44.50 31.20 33.34
C PRO A 277 -43.74 32.06 32.32
N ALA A 278 -42.65 32.73 32.71
CA ALA A 278 -41.81 33.50 31.78
C ALA A 278 -41.21 32.62 30.65
N HIS A 279 -40.98 31.33 30.90
CA HIS A 279 -40.47 30.41 29.88
C HIS A 279 -41.56 29.87 28.95
N SER A 280 -42.84 30.11 29.27
CA SER A 280 -43.96 29.76 28.38
C SER A 280 -44.10 30.71 27.19
N VAL A 281 -43.44 31.89 27.27
CA VAL A 281 -43.53 32.97 26.26
C VAL A 281 -42.58 32.73 25.08
N PHE A 282 -41.52 31.93 25.27
CA PHE A 282 -40.55 31.60 24.21
C PHE A 282 -40.56 30.11 23.88
N LYS A 283 -40.44 29.78 22.60
CA LYS A 283 -40.26 28.43 22.08
C LYS A 283 -39.04 28.42 21.19
N ILE A 284 -38.10 27.52 21.50
CA ILE A 284 -36.92 27.28 20.67
C ILE A 284 -36.96 25.90 20.06
N ARG A 285 -36.67 25.80 18.76
CA ARG A 285 -36.62 24.54 18.02
C ARG A 285 -35.43 24.53 17.07
N PRO A 286 -34.69 23.42 16.92
CA PRO A 286 -34.84 22.16 17.68
C PRO A 286 -34.31 22.27 19.12
N ILE A 287 -34.78 21.39 20.02
CA ILE A 287 -34.35 21.37 21.44
C ILE A 287 -33.20 20.40 21.71
N GLU A 288 -32.94 19.46 20.80
CA GLU A 288 -31.79 18.55 20.84
C GLU A 288 -31.53 18.02 19.43
N GLY A 289 -30.36 17.45 19.22
CA GLY A 289 -30.06 16.79 17.96
C GLY A 289 -28.63 16.31 17.86
N ARG A 290 -28.31 15.77 16.70
CA ARG A 290 -26.97 15.33 16.33
C ARG A 290 -26.54 16.04 15.05
N LEU A 291 -25.34 16.61 15.06
CA LEU A 291 -24.71 17.25 13.92
C LEU A 291 -23.55 16.38 13.46
N ASP A 292 -23.58 15.99 12.19
CA ASP A 292 -22.45 15.37 11.51
C ASP A 292 -21.28 16.37 11.37
N PRO A 293 -20.07 15.89 11.03
CA PRO A 293 -18.91 16.76 10.84
C PRO A 293 -19.21 17.93 9.91
N PHE A 294 -18.86 19.15 10.34
CA PHE A 294 -19.03 20.38 9.54
C PHE A 294 -20.48 20.78 9.21
N GLN A 295 -21.47 20.05 9.74
CA GLN A 295 -22.90 20.30 9.52
C GLN A 295 -23.38 21.50 10.35
N GLY A 296 -24.37 22.22 9.81
CA GLY A 296 -25.15 23.22 10.54
C GLY A 296 -26.63 22.84 10.59
N VAL A 297 -27.33 23.37 11.60
CA VAL A 297 -28.78 23.30 11.75
C VAL A 297 -29.32 24.69 12.08
N ILE A 298 -30.49 25.01 11.55
CA ILE A 298 -31.19 26.26 11.83
C ILE A 298 -32.00 26.06 13.10
N PHE A 299 -31.85 27.00 14.01
CA PHE A 299 -32.70 27.19 15.17
C PHE A 299 -33.67 28.32 14.91
N GLU A 300 -34.90 28.13 15.34
CA GLU A 300 -35.96 29.12 15.36
C GLU A 300 -36.34 29.37 16.82
N ILE A 301 -36.42 30.64 17.20
CA ILE A 301 -36.97 31.09 18.48
C ILE A 301 -38.21 31.92 18.15
N GLU A 302 -39.36 31.55 18.74
CA GLU A 302 -40.66 32.25 18.61
C GLU A 302 -41.20 32.65 20.00
#